data_AF-A0A920F2Y6-F1
#
_entry.id   AF-A0A920F2Y6-F1
#
_cell.length_a   1.000
_cell.length_b   1.000
_cell.length_c   1.000
_cell.angle_alpha   90.00
_cell.angle_beta   90.00
_cell.angle_gamma   90.00
#
_symmetry.space_group_name_H-M   'P 1'
#
loop_
_entity.id
_entity.type
_entity.pdbx_description
1 polymer ?
#
loop_
_entity_poly.entity_id
_entity_poly.type
_entity_poly.pdbx_seq_one_letter_code
_entity_poly.pdbx_strand_id
1 'polypeptide(L)'
;MRVMEMTLQRLGLENYRPLLKGLVMPIGILALVAMMVLPLPVFLLDTFFVSNILVSLLVLMVAINIQRPLDFSSFPSLVLIATVLRLGLNVASTRIVLSEGHTGPDAAGKVIEAFGNFVISGNYAVGLFVFLILIIINLVVVTRGAGRVSEVSARFTLDAMPGKQMAIDADLNAGVLTNEEAKIRREEIAEEADFYGAMDGASKFVKGDAIASILILVINIVGGLIIGLIAA
;
A
#
# COMPACT_ATOMS: atom_id res chain seq x y z
N MET A 1 10.92 28.03 -23.89
CA MET A 1 11.65 27.20 -22.90
C MET A 1 12.86 27.93 -22.30
N ARG A 2 13.81 28.47 -23.07
CA ARG A 2 15.03 29.15 -22.54
C ARG A 2 14.81 30.32 -21.57
N VAL A 3 13.74 31.11 -21.71
CA VAL A 3 13.48 32.27 -20.82
C VAL A 3 12.98 31.82 -19.44
N MET A 4 12.22 30.74 -19.37
CA MET A 4 11.74 30.17 -18.10
C MET A 4 12.89 29.49 -17.34
N GLU A 5 13.79 28.82 -18.06
CA GLU A 5 15.04 28.27 -17.50
C GLU A 5 15.95 29.38 -16.93
N MET A 6 16.13 30.49 -17.65
CA MET A 6 16.92 31.63 -17.16
C MET A 6 16.31 32.32 -15.93
N THR A 7 14.98 32.25 -15.75
CA THR A 7 14.30 32.82 -14.56
C THR A 7 14.47 31.91 -13.34
N LEU A 8 14.44 30.59 -13.55
CA LEU A 8 14.71 29.58 -12.53
C LEU A 8 16.17 29.60 -12.05
N GLN A 9 17.12 29.89 -12.96
CA GLN A 9 18.55 29.98 -12.65
C GLN A 9 18.89 31.17 -11.73
N ARG A 10 18.15 32.28 -11.82
CA ARG A 10 18.33 33.46 -10.94
C ARG A 10 17.78 33.27 -9.53
N LEU A 11 16.93 32.27 -9.31
CA LEU A 11 16.30 32.00 -8.00
C LEU A 11 16.99 30.90 -7.19
N GLY A 12 18.09 30.31 -7.68
CA GLY A 12 18.84 29.27 -6.94
C GLY A 12 18.06 27.98 -6.66
N LEU A 13 16.90 27.79 -7.30
CA LEU A 13 15.96 26.70 -7.03
C LEU A 13 16.39 25.34 -7.63
N GLU A 14 17.43 25.29 -8.46
CA GLU A 14 17.94 24.01 -9.00
C GLU A 14 18.60 23.15 -7.91
N ASN A 15 19.21 23.76 -6.89
CA ASN A 15 19.84 23.04 -5.77
C ASN A 15 18.84 22.43 -4.78
N TYR A 16 17.57 22.86 -4.80
CA TYR A 16 16.55 22.34 -3.90
C TYR A 16 15.80 21.14 -4.48
N ARG A 17 15.86 20.87 -5.79
CA ARG A 17 15.21 19.69 -6.38
C ARG A 17 15.70 18.34 -5.83
N PRO A 18 17.02 18.08 -5.70
CA PRO A 18 17.51 16.85 -5.07
C PRO A 18 17.20 16.81 -3.56
N LEU A 19 17.24 17.96 -2.88
CA LEU A 19 16.87 18.08 -1.46
C LEU A 19 15.37 17.79 -1.23
N LEU A 20 14.49 18.36 -2.06
CA LEU A 20 13.05 18.15 -2.04
C LEU A 20 12.70 16.69 -2.34
N LYS A 21 13.37 16.06 -3.32
CA LYS A 21 13.22 14.62 -3.62
C LYS A 21 13.65 13.73 -2.45
N GLY A 22 14.74 14.07 -1.76
CA GLY A 22 15.21 13.34 -0.57
C GLY A 22 14.32 13.52 0.66
N LEU A 23 13.55 14.61 0.73
CA LEU A 23 12.67 14.92 1.85
C LEU A 23 11.23 14.39 1.69
N VAL A 24 10.82 13.94 0.50
CA VAL A 24 9.44 13.43 0.27
C VAL A 24 9.10 12.27 1.20
N MET A 25 9.99 11.28 1.33
CA MET A 25 9.74 10.12 2.19
C MET A 25 9.66 10.51 3.68
N PRO A 26 10.65 11.23 4.25
CA PRO A 26 10.59 11.69 5.63
C PRO A 26 9.36 12.55 5.94
N ILE A 27 9.02 13.49 5.05
CA ILE A 27 7.84 14.35 5.22
C ILE A 27 6.56 13.52 5.13
N GLY A 28 6.48 12.55 4.21
CA GLY A 28 5.34 11.64 4.09
C GLY A 28 5.12 10.82 5.36
N ILE A 29 6.20 10.26 5.94
CA ILE A 29 6.13 9.53 7.21
C ILE A 29 5.72 10.47 8.35
N LEU A 30 6.30 11.67 8.44
CA LEU A 30 5.94 12.65 9.46
C LEU A 30 4.47 13.07 9.35
N ALA A 31 3.97 13.28 8.13
CA ALA A 31 2.58 13.59 7.87
C ALA A 31 1.65 12.45 8.30
N LEU A 32 2.02 11.19 8.04
CA LEU A 32 1.27 10.02 8.49
C LEU A 32 1.23 9.90 10.02
N VAL A 33 2.36 10.12 10.71
CA VAL A 33 2.40 10.14 12.18
C VAL A 33 1.56 11.30 12.72
N ALA A 34 1.68 12.49 12.13
CA ALA A 34 0.87 13.65 12.51
C ALA A 34 -0.62 13.37 12.32
N MET A 35 -1.01 12.65 11.28
CA MET A 35 -2.38 12.22 11.01
C MET A 35 -2.95 11.31 12.09
N MET A 36 -2.12 10.51 12.76
CA MET A 36 -2.54 9.64 13.86
C MET A 36 -2.78 10.40 15.16
N VAL A 37 -2.12 11.55 15.35
CA VAL A 37 -2.14 12.33 16.61
C VAL A 37 -3.09 13.53 16.52
N LEU A 38 -3.12 14.21 15.38
CA LEU A 38 -3.90 15.43 15.17
C LEU A 38 -5.31 15.11 14.66
N PRO A 39 -6.33 15.89 15.08
CA PRO A 39 -7.69 15.70 14.59
C PRO A 39 -7.72 16.10 13.12
N LEU A 40 -8.04 15.15 12.25
CA LEU A 40 -8.25 15.44 10.84
C LEU A 40 -9.68 15.95 10.61
N PRO A 41 -9.85 17.02 9.82
CA PRO A 41 -11.14 17.36 9.25
C PRO A 41 -11.73 16.19 8.47
N VAL A 42 -13.02 15.91 8.67
CA VAL A 42 -13.76 14.81 8.02
C VAL A 42 -13.62 14.83 6.50
N PHE A 43 -13.60 16.01 5.88
CA PHE A 43 -13.39 16.17 4.44
C PHE A 43 -12.03 15.63 3.93
N LEU A 44 -10.95 15.83 4.70
CA LEU A 44 -9.62 15.31 4.33
C LEU A 44 -9.58 13.79 4.48
N LEU A 45 -10.22 13.25 5.51
CA LEU A 45 -10.34 11.82 5.72
C LEU A 45 -11.07 11.14 4.56
N ASP A 46 -12.22 11.66 4.15
CA ASP A 46 -12.96 11.15 2.98
C ASP A 46 -12.11 11.23 1.70
N THR A 47 -11.42 12.35 1.49
CA THR A 47 -10.54 12.54 0.32
C THR A 47 -9.42 11.50 0.28
N PHE A 48 -8.79 11.22 1.42
CA PHE A 48 -7.74 10.20 1.50
C PHE A 48 -8.28 8.78 1.36
N PHE A 49 -9.47 8.46 1.88
CA PHE A 49 -10.10 7.17 1.65
C PHE A 49 -10.40 6.94 0.17
N VAL A 50 -11.04 7.90 -0.50
CA VAL A 50 -11.33 7.81 -1.95
C VAL A 50 -10.03 7.69 -2.75
N SER A 51 -9.01 8.47 -2.40
CA SER A 51 -7.70 8.41 -3.07
C SER A 51 -7.03 7.05 -2.86
N ASN A 52 -7.10 6.48 -1.66
CA ASN A 52 -6.55 5.15 -1.36
C ASN A 52 -7.23 4.05 -2.18
N ILE A 53 -8.56 4.09 -2.28
CA ILE A 53 -9.34 3.16 -3.11
C ILE A 53 -8.96 3.32 -4.58
N LEU A 54 -8.88 4.56 -5.08
CA LEU A 54 -8.53 4.86 -6.47
C LEU A 54 -7.12 4.36 -6.81
N VAL A 55 -6.13 4.63 -5.96
CA VAL A 55 -4.76 4.12 -6.14
C VAL A 55 -4.75 2.60 -6.12
N SER A 56 -5.50 1.96 -5.22
CA SER A 56 -5.60 0.49 -5.15
C SER A 56 -6.20 -0.10 -6.44
N LEU A 57 -7.22 0.52 -7.02
CA LEU A 57 -7.82 0.11 -8.29
C LEU A 57 -6.89 0.34 -9.47
N LEU A 58 -6.16 1.47 -9.51
CA LEU A 58 -5.17 1.73 -10.56
C LEU A 58 -4.04 0.69 -10.51
N VAL A 59 -3.52 0.40 -9.32
CA VAL A 59 -2.50 -0.63 -9.12
C VAL A 59 -3.01 -2.00 -9.58
N LEU A 60 -4.26 -2.35 -9.26
CA LEU A 60 -4.89 -3.59 -9.73
C LEU A 60 -4.97 -3.64 -11.26
N MET A 61 -5.42 -2.55 -11.91
CA MET A 61 -5.51 -2.50 -13.38
C MET A 61 -4.13 -2.64 -14.04
N VAL A 62 -3.12 -1.93 -13.52
CA VAL A 62 -1.74 -2.05 -14.04
C VAL A 62 -1.22 -3.47 -13.86
N ALA A 63 -1.42 -4.07 -12.69
CA ALA A 63 -0.95 -5.42 -12.39
C ALA A 63 -1.58 -6.50 -13.29
N ILE A 64 -2.86 -6.36 -13.67
CA ILE A 64 -3.55 -7.32 -14.55
C ILE A 64 -3.06 -7.21 -16.01
N ASN A 65 -2.56 -6.05 -16.43
CA ASN A 65 -2.16 -5.81 -17.82
C ASN A 65 -0.64 -5.95 -18.07
N ILE A 66 0.16 -6.22 -17.03
CA ILE A 66 1.61 -6.34 -17.15
C ILE A 66 2.00 -7.72 -17.69
N GLN A 67 2.97 -7.78 -18.61
CA GLN A 67 3.47 -9.06 -19.17
C GLN A 67 4.75 -9.54 -18.48
N ARG A 68 5.71 -8.64 -18.21
CA ARG A 68 6.91 -8.95 -17.42
C ARG A 68 6.79 -8.30 -16.04
N PRO A 69 7.14 -9.00 -14.94
CA PRO A 69 7.12 -8.42 -13.60
C PRO A 69 7.97 -7.14 -13.46
N LEU A 70 9.11 -7.08 -14.16
CA LEU A 70 10.02 -5.94 -14.16
C LEU A 70 9.44 -4.67 -14.79
N ASP A 71 8.45 -4.78 -15.69
CA ASP A 71 7.78 -3.62 -16.29
C ASP A 71 7.01 -2.82 -15.22
N PHE A 72 6.71 -3.45 -14.07
CA PHE A 72 6.13 -2.81 -12.90
C PHE A 72 7.07 -2.87 -11.68
N SER A 73 8.36 -2.59 -11.88
CA SER A 73 9.38 -2.63 -10.82
C SER A 73 9.10 -1.76 -9.58
N SER A 74 8.31 -0.69 -9.74
CA SER A 74 7.87 0.19 -8.63
C SER A 74 6.77 -0.41 -7.74
N PHE A 75 6.20 -1.57 -8.10
CA PHE A 75 5.08 -2.17 -7.41
C PHE A 75 5.32 -2.41 -5.91
N PRO A 76 6.43 -3.05 -5.47
CA PRO A 76 6.68 -3.29 -4.04
C PRO A 76 6.72 -2.00 -3.20
N SER A 77 7.31 -0.92 -3.73
CA SER A 77 7.35 0.37 -3.04
C SER A 77 5.98 1.03 -2.97
N LEU A 78 5.19 0.95 -4.05
CA LEU A 78 3.83 1.49 -4.09
C LEU A 78 2.91 0.77 -3.10
N VAL A 79 2.99 -0.57 -3.01
CA VAL A 79 2.18 -1.31 -2.02
C VAL A 79 2.58 -0.95 -0.59
N LEU A 80 3.87 -0.72 -0.30
CA LEU A 80 4.31 -0.29 1.02
C LEU A 80 3.70 1.07 1.39
N ILE A 81 3.85 2.07 0.51
CA ILE A 81 3.31 3.42 0.73
C ILE A 81 1.77 3.38 0.90
N ALA A 82 1.07 2.66 0.02
CA ALA A 82 -0.38 2.52 0.09
C ALA A 82 -0.84 1.84 1.39
N THR A 83 -0.08 0.87 1.88
CA THR A 83 -0.36 0.15 3.13
C THR A 83 -0.13 1.04 4.34
N VAL A 84 0.97 1.81 4.39
CA VAL A 84 1.19 2.76 5.49
C VAL A 84 0.11 3.84 5.51
N LEU A 85 -0.29 4.35 4.34
CA LEU A 85 -1.42 5.27 4.24
C LEU A 85 -2.70 4.63 4.79
N ARG A 86 -3.00 3.38 4.42
CA ARG A 86 -4.17 2.65 4.93
C ARG A 86 -4.13 2.51 6.45
N LEU A 87 -2.99 2.12 7.03
CA LEU A 87 -2.83 1.99 8.47
C LEU A 87 -3.06 3.33 9.18
N GLY A 88 -2.50 4.42 8.64
CA GLY A 88 -2.72 5.76 9.16
C GLY A 88 -4.19 6.16 9.10
N LEU A 89 -4.88 5.89 8.00
CA LEU A 89 -6.31 6.20 7.84
C LEU A 89 -7.19 5.40 8.79
N ASN A 90 -6.88 4.12 9.01
CA ASN A 90 -7.57 3.31 10.02
C ASN A 90 -7.48 3.97 11.40
N VAL A 91 -6.28 4.37 11.84
CA VAL A 91 -6.10 5.02 13.15
C VAL A 91 -6.79 6.38 13.23
N ALA A 92 -6.66 7.22 12.19
CA ALA A 92 -7.33 8.51 12.14
C ALA A 92 -8.86 8.37 12.17
N SER A 93 -9.42 7.41 11.41
CA SER A 93 -10.86 7.13 11.39
C SER A 93 -11.37 6.62 12.73
N THR A 94 -10.63 5.73 13.39
CA THR A 94 -11.00 5.20 14.71
C THR A 94 -11.19 6.31 15.73
N ARG A 95 -10.29 7.30 15.72
CA ARG A 95 -10.45 8.45 16.60
C ARG A 95 -11.75 9.18 16.35
N ILE A 96 -12.05 9.56 15.10
CA ILE A 96 -13.27 10.31 14.76
C ILE A 96 -14.53 9.50 15.10
N VAL A 97 -14.52 8.20 14.77
CA VAL A 97 -15.64 7.29 15.09
C VAL A 97 -15.87 7.22 16.60
N LEU A 98 -14.82 7.13 17.42
CA LEU A 98 -14.96 7.05 18.88
C LEU A 98 -15.26 8.41 19.52
N SER A 99 -14.74 9.52 19.00
CA SER A 99 -14.96 10.85 19.58
C SER A 99 -16.26 11.49 19.15
N GLU A 100 -16.62 11.40 17.87
CA GLU A 100 -17.74 12.11 17.26
C GLU A 100 -18.87 11.17 16.81
N GLY A 101 -18.66 9.85 16.78
CA GLY A 101 -19.67 8.89 16.29
C GLY A 101 -20.97 8.85 17.10
N HIS A 102 -20.99 9.36 18.33
CA HIS A 102 -22.21 9.51 19.12
C HIS A 102 -23.13 10.64 18.61
N THR A 103 -22.62 11.55 17.78
CA THR A 103 -23.38 12.70 17.25
C THR A 103 -24.22 12.35 16.01
N GLY A 104 -24.01 11.17 15.41
CA GLY A 104 -24.75 10.67 14.26
C GLY A 104 -23.89 9.83 13.31
N PRO A 105 -24.52 9.08 12.37
CA PRO A 105 -23.80 8.24 11.41
C PRO A 105 -22.89 9.05 10.46
N ASP A 106 -23.27 10.28 10.12
CA ASP A 106 -22.55 11.17 9.21
C ASP A 106 -21.24 11.73 9.82
N ALA A 107 -21.08 11.62 11.15
CA ALA A 107 -19.95 12.20 11.88
C ALA A 107 -18.61 11.51 11.57
N ALA A 108 -18.64 10.26 11.13
CA ALA A 108 -17.45 9.50 10.76
C ALA A 108 -16.94 9.81 9.33
N GLY A 109 -17.70 10.57 8.54
CA GLY A 109 -17.41 10.87 7.14
C GLY A 109 -18.34 10.14 6.16
N LYS A 110 -18.52 10.76 4.99
CA LYS A 110 -19.52 10.33 4.01
C LYS A 110 -19.14 9.00 3.37
N VAL A 111 -17.84 8.73 3.24
CA VAL A 111 -17.38 7.45 2.67
C VAL A 111 -17.73 6.30 3.62
N ILE A 112 -17.43 6.45 4.91
CA ILE A 112 -17.72 5.42 5.92
C ILE A 112 -19.24 5.21 6.05
N GLU A 113 -20.01 6.29 6.08
CA GLU A 113 -21.47 6.25 6.13
C GLU A 113 -22.07 5.51 4.91
N ALA A 114 -21.62 5.86 3.70
CA ALA A 114 -22.08 5.23 2.47
C ALA A 114 -21.76 3.72 2.41
N PHE A 115 -20.54 3.33 2.80
CA PHE A 115 -20.17 1.91 2.89
C PHE A 115 -20.98 1.17 3.96
N GLY A 116 -21.21 1.79 5.12
CA GLY A 116 -22.03 1.22 6.20
C GLY A 116 -23.46 0.95 5.73
N ASN A 117 -24.10 1.95 5.12
CA ASN A 117 -25.45 1.84 4.58
C ASN A 117 -25.54 0.77 3.47
N PHE A 118 -24.53 0.70 2.59
CA PHE A 118 -24.46 -0.31 1.54
C PHE A 118 -24.36 -1.75 2.09
N VAL A 119 -23.52 -1.98 3.10
CA VAL A 119 -23.30 -3.32 3.67
C VAL A 119 -24.48 -3.77 4.55
N ILE A 120 -25.06 -2.85 5.32
CA ILE A 120 -26.14 -3.18 6.26
C ILE A 120 -27.48 -3.33 5.52
N SER A 121 -27.71 -2.58 4.44
CA SER A 121 -28.94 -2.66 3.62
C SER A 121 -30.25 -2.66 4.46
N GLY A 122 -30.26 -1.92 5.57
CA GLY A 122 -31.41 -1.81 6.49
C GLY A 122 -31.56 -2.96 7.50
N ASN A 123 -30.69 -3.98 7.49
CA ASN A 123 -30.69 -5.07 8.46
C ASN A 123 -29.31 -5.25 9.11
N TYR A 124 -29.17 -4.75 10.34
CA TYR A 124 -27.92 -4.84 11.11
C TYR A 124 -27.41 -6.27 11.32
N ALA A 125 -28.30 -7.25 11.46
CA ALA A 125 -27.88 -8.65 11.62
C ALA A 125 -27.25 -9.19 10.32
N VAL A 126 -27.88 -8.94 9.17
CA VAL A 126 -27.32 -9.32 7.86
C VAL A 126 -26.00 -8.61 7.62
N GLY A 127 -25.94 -7.29 7.89
CA GLY A 127 -24.72 -6.50 7.76
C GLY A 127 -23.56 -7.06 8.60
N LEU A 128 -23.82 -7.45 9.85
CA LEU A 128 -22.82 -8.06 10.73
C LEU A 128 -22.29 -9.40 10.15
N PHE A 129 -23.16 -10.28 9.67
CA PHE A 129 -22.74 -11.55 9.09
C PHE A 129 -21.94 -11.36 7.79
N VAL A 130 -22.40 -10.49 6.89
CA VAL A 130 -21.67 -10.14 5.66
C VAL A 130 -20.29 -9.58 6.01
N PHE A 131 -20.21 -8.68 6.98
CA PHE A 131 -18.95 -8.09 7.43
C PHE A 131 -17.98 -9.12 8.02
N LEU A 132 -18.47 -10.07 8.85
CA LEU A 132 -17.65 -11.17 9.36
C LEU A 132 -17.11 -12.08 8.24
N ILE A 133 -17.92 -12.38 7.22
CA ILE A 133 -17.49 -13.14 6.05
C ILE A 133 -16.37 -12.38 5.30
N LEU A 134 -16.54 -11.07 5.09
CA LEU A 134 -15.52 -10.25 4.43
C LEU A 134 -14.20 -10.23 5.20
N ILE A 135 -14.23 -10.16 6.54
CA ILE A 135 -13.03 -10.25 7.38
C ILE A 135 -12.34 -11.60 7.21
N ILE A 136 -13.10 -12.69 7.24
CA ILE A 136 -12.56 -14.04 7.07
C ILE A 136 -11.89 -14.17 5.70
N ILE A 137 -12.56 -13.74 4.63
CA ILE A 137 -12.00 -13.74 3.28
C ILE A 137 -10.74 -12.89 3.23
N ASN A 138 -10.78 -11.67 3.76
CA ASN A 138 -9.64 -10.75 3.75
C ASN A 138 -8.41 -11.35 4.44
N LEU A 139 -8.53 -11.77 5.71
CA LEU A 139 -7.37 -12.22 6.47
C LEU A 139 -6.96 -13.66 6.12
N VAL A 140 -7.92 -14.59 6.18
CA VAL A 140 -7.62 -16.03 6.14
C VAL A 140 -7.31 -16.48 4.72
N VAL A 141 -8.02 -15.95 3.73
CA VAL A 141 -7.87 -16.36 2.33
C VAL A 141 -6.90 -15.44 1.60
N VAL A 142 -7.22 -14.15 1.50
CA VAL A 142 -6.47 -13.21 0.65
C VAL A 142 -5.10 -12.91 1.25
N THR A 143 -5.02 -12.39 2.48
CA THR A 143 -3.74 -11.98 3.08
C THR A 143 -2.81 -13.15 3.34
N ARG A 144 -3.29 -14.23 3.99
CA ARG A 144 -2.46 -15.41 4.25
C ARG A 144 -2.08 -16.14 2.96
N GLY A 145 -3.00 -16.22 1.99
CA GLY A 145 -2.73 -16.81 0.68
C GLY A 145 -1.68 -16.02 -0.09
N ALA A 146 -1.88 -14.72 -0.26
CA ALA A 146 -0.95 -13.83 -0.95
C ALA A 146 0.44 -13.82 -0.31
N GLY A 147 0.52 -13.80 1.03
CA GLY A 147 1.82 -13.86 1.72
C GLY A 147 2.58 -15.16 1.43
N ARG A 148 1.91 -16.31 1.46
CA ARG A 148 2.54 -17.60 1.12
C ARG A 148 2.96 -17.68 -0.34
N VAL A 149 2.12 -17.19 -1.25
CA VAL A 149 2.44 -17.16 -2.68
C VAL A 149 3.65 -16.28 -2.93
N SER A 150 3.70 -15.07 -2.35
CA SER A 150 4.83 -14.16 -2.50
C SER A 150 6.13 -14.74 -1.93
N GLU A 151 6.10 -15.33 -0.74
CA GLU A 151 7.29 -15.92 -0.10
C GLU A 151 7.86 -17.07 -0.95
N VAL A 152 6.98 -17.97 -1.39
CA VAL A 152 7.35 -19.15 -2.18
C VAL A 152 7.84 -18.74 -3.57
N SER A 153 7.15 -17.83 -4.25
CA SER A 153 7.57 -17.31 -5.55
C SER A 153 8.90 -16.57 -5.47
N ALA A 154 9.08 -15.70 -4.47
CA ALA A 154 10.35 -14.99 -4.29
C ALA A 154 11.49 -15.96 -4.03
N ARG A 155 11.29 -16.92 -3.12
CA ARG A 155 12.30 -17.93 -2.82
C ARG A 155 12.68 -18.76 -4.04
N PHE A 156 11.72 -19.28 -4.78
CA PHE A 156 12.03 -20.09 -5.96
C PHE A 156 12.70 -19.29 -7.08
N THR A 157 12.29 -18.03 -7.29
CA THR A 157 12.95 -17.18 -8.28
C THR A 157 14.39 -16.85 -7.86
N LEU A 158 14.62 -16.56 -6.58
CA LEU A 158 15.96 -16.28 -6.04
C LEU A 158 16.86 -17.53 -6.07
N ASP A 159 16.33 -18.69 -5.69
CA ASP A 159 17.05 -19.97 -5.74
C ASP A 159 17.46 -20.36 -7.19
N ALA A 160 16.71 -19.89 -8.20
CA ALA A 160 17.01 -20.13 -9.61
C ALA A 160 18.10 -19.22 -10.20
N MET A 161 18.54 -18.16 -9.51
CA MET A 161 19.46 -17.16 -10.06
C MET A 161 20.85 -17.67 -10.39
N PRO A 162 21.52 -18.49 -9.55
CA PRO A 162 22.80 -19.07 -9.93
C PRO A 162 22.69 -19.87 -11.22
N GLY A 163 21.58 -20.59 -11.44
CA GLY A 163 21.32 -21.32 -12.68
C GLY A 163 21.18 -20.39 -13.89
N LYS A 164 20.44 -19.28 -13.76
CA LYS A 164 20.34 -18.26 -14.82
C LYS A 164 21.70 -17.61 -15.12
N GLN A 165 22.51 -17.32 -14.11
CA GLN A 165 23.86 -16.76 -14.28
C GLN A 165 24.81 -17.76 -14.95
N MET A 166 24.80 -19.03 -14.54
CA MET A 166 25.58 -20.09 -15.17
C MET A 166 25.18 -20.31 -16.63
N ALA A 167 23.90 -20.16 -16.98
CA ALA A 167 23.45 -20.25 -18.36
C ALA A 167 24.02 -19.10 -19.22
N ILE A 168 24.09 -17.87 -18.69
CA ILE A 168 24.74 -16.75 -19.37
C ILE A 168 26.23 -17.02 -19.59
N ASP A 169 26.91 -17.56 -18.57
CA ASP A 169 28.34 -17.90 -18.67
C ASP A 169 28.60 -18.99 -19.71
N ALA A 170 27.73 -19.99 -19.77
CA ALA A 170 27.78 -21.04 -20.78
C ALA A 170 27.56 -20.48 -22.19
N ASP A 171 26.55 -19.62 -22.39
CA ASP A 171 26.26 -19.00 -23.68
C ASP A 171 27.37 -18.04 -24.14
N LEU A 172 27.99 -17.29 -23.21
CA LEU A 172 29.14 -16.43 -23.48
C LEU A 172 30.36 -17.27 -23.89
N ASN A 173 30.65 -18.36 -23.16
CA ASN A 173 31.74 -19.26 -23.49
C ASN A 173 31.52 -20.02 -24.80
N ALA A 174 30.27 -20.31 -25.16
CA ALA A 174 29.90 -20.92 -26.44
C ALA A 174 29.91 -19.93 -27.61
N GLY A 175 30.14 -18.64 -27.36
CA GLY A 175 30.11 -17.58 -28.37
C GLY A 175 28.71 -17.24 -28.89
N VAL A 176 27.66 -17.69 -28.20
CA VAL A 176 26.25 -17.38 -28.53
C VAL A 176 25.90 -15.95 -28.10
N LEU A 177 26.47 -15.48 -26.98
CA LEU A 177 26.34 -14.12 -26.48
C LEU A 177 27.64 -13.33 -26.63
N THR A 178 27.51 -12.02 -26.84
CA THR A 178 28.61 -11.05 -26.68
C THR A 178 28.79 -10.64 -25.22
N ASN A 179 29.94 -10.05 -24.88
CA ASN A 179 30.19 -9.52 -23.52
C ASN A 179 29.17 -8.44 -23.10
N GLU A 180 28.75 -7.58 -24.04
CA GLU A 180 27.76 -6.53 -23.77
C GLU A 180 26.37 -7.12 -23.51
N GLU A 181 25.92 -8.09 -24.32
CA GLU A 181 24.64 -8.78 -24.09
C GLU A 181 24.64 -9.56 -22.77
N ALA A 182 25.76 -10.21 -22.44
CA ALA A 182 25.90 -10.96 -21.20
C ALA A 182 25.82 -10.04 -19.98
N LYS A 183 26.39 -8.83 -20.08
CA LYS A 183 26.29 -7.80 -19.05
C LYS A 183 24.84 -7.34 -18.86
N ILE A 184 24.14 -7.00 -19.94
CA ILE A 184 22.73 -6.57 -19.89
C ILE A 184 21.86 -7.65 -19.24
N ARG A 185 22.01 -8.93 -19.64
CA ARG A 185 21.24 -10.02 -19.03
C ARG A 185 21.54 -10.23 -17.55
N ARG A 186 22.79 -10.04 -17.12
CA ARG A 186 23.15 -10.11 -15.69
C ARG A 186 22.51 -8.96 -14.90
N GLU A 187 22.45 -7.76 -15.48
CA GLU A 187 21.74 -6.62 -14.89
C GLU A 187 20.23 -6.93 -14.75
N GLU A 188 19.59 -7.49 -15.78
CA GLU A 188 18.17 -7.90 -15.69
C GLU A 188 17.92 -8.94 -14.59
N ILE A 189 18.82 -9.93 -14.42
CA ILE A 189 18.71 -10.92 -13.33
C ILE A 189 18.85 -10.25 -11.96
N ALA A 190 19.74 -9.27 -11.83
CA ALA A 190 19.92 -8.53 -10.58
C ALA A 190 18.67 -7.71 -10.24
N GLU A 191 18.08 -7.02 -11.21
CA GLU A 191 16.81 -6.30 -11.02
C GLU A 191 15.65 -7.23 -10.66
N GLU A 192 15.60 -8.43 -11.24
CA GLU A 192 14.63 -9.46 -10.88
C GLU A 192 14.80 -9.88 -9.40
N ALA A 193 16.05 -10.00 -8.93
CA ALA A 193 16.36 -10.33 -7.54
C ALA A 193 15.84 -9.28 -6.57
N ASP A 194 16.15 -8.02 -6.86
CA ASP A 194 15.75 -6.89 -6.04
C ASP A 194 14.22 -6.75 -6.00
N PHE A 195 13.55 -6.96 -7.14
CA PHE A 195 12.10 -6.93 -7.23
C PHE A 195 11.45 -8.00 -6.34
N TYR A 196 11.84 -9.27 -6.49
CA TYR A 196 11.24 -10.36 -5.70
C TYR A 196 11.62 -10.28 -4.22
N GLY A 197 12.83 -9.83 -3.89
CA GLY A 197 13.25 -9.56 -2.51
C GLY A 197 12.41 -8.46 -1.85
N ALA A 198 12.20 -7.33 -2.55
CA ALA A 198 11.35 -6.24 -2.08
C ALA A 198 9.87 -6.67 -1.99
N MET A 199 9.40 -7.50 -2.92
CA MET A 199 8.02 -8.00 -2.96
C MET A 199 7.69 -8.93 -1.78
N ASP A 200 8.60 -9.82 -1.38
CA ASP A 200 8.43 -10.64 -0.18
C ASP A 200 8.34 -9.78 1.10
N GLY A 201 9.22 -8.78 1.21
CA GLY A 201 9.19 -7.82 2.32
C GLY A 201 7.88 -7.03 2.38
N ALA A 202 7.44 -6.49 1.24
CA ALA A 202 6.20 -5.75 1.13
C ALA A 202 4.97 -6.61 1.47
N SER A 203 4.93 -7.87 1.02
CA SER A 203 3.83 -8.79 1.30
C SER A 203 3.71 -9.14 2.79
N LYS A 204 4.84 -9.26 3.50
CA LYS A 204 4.86 -9.41 4.96
C LYS A 204 4.32 -8.17 5.67
N PHE A 205 4.59 -6.98 5.14
CA PHE A 205 4.04 -5.73 5.68
C PHE A 205 2.51 -5.64 5.51
N VAL A 206 1.99 -6.01 4.32
CA VAL A 206 0.54 -6.11 4.06
C VAL A 206 -0.13 -7.10 5.02
N LYS A 207 0.54 -8.22 5.34
CA LYS A 207 0.05 -9.16 6.35
C LYS A 207 -0.03 -8.55 7.74
N GLY A 208 0.96 -7.73 8.11
CA GLY A 208 0.93 -6.97 9.36
C GLY A 208 -0.23 -5.97 9.41
N ASP A 209 -0.45 -5.21 8.33
CA ASP A 209 -1.56 -4.25 8.20
C ASP A 209 -2.94 -4.90 8.35
N ALA A 210 -3.15 -6.08 7.75
CA ALA A 210 -4.41 -6.81 7.89
C ALA A 210 -4.68 -7.24 9.34
N ILE A 211 -3.65 -7.69 10.05
CA ILE A 211 -3.77 -8.05 11.48
C ILE A 211 -4.07 -6.79 12.31
N ALA A 212 -3.34 -5.69 12.06
CA ALA A 212 -3.56 -4.42 12.74
C ALA A 212 -4.98 -3.88 12.51
N SER A 213 -5.48 -3.96 11.28
CA SER A 213 -6.84 -3.52 10.92
C SER A 213 -7.91 -4.28 11.69
N ILE A 214 -7.72 -5.58 11.95
CA ILE A 214 -8.64 -6.38 12.77
C ILE A 214 -8.57 -5.98 14.25
N LEU A 215 -7.38 -5.70 14.77
CA LEU A 215 -7.25 -5.20 16.14
C LEU A 215 -7.95 -3.84 16.30
N ILE A 216 -7.74 -2.93 15.34
CA ILE A 216 -8.41 -1.63 15.29
C ILE A 216 -9.92 -1.80 15.21
N LEU A 217 -10.42 -2.74 14.40
CA LEU A 217 -11.84 -3.07 14.35
C LEU A 217 -12.39 -3.50 15.70
N VAL A 218 -11.72 -4.42 16.40
CA VAL A 218 -12.14 -4.86 17.74
C VAL A 218 -12.20 -3.68 18.70
N ILE A 219 -11.19 -2.79 18.65
CA ILE A 219 -11.16 -1.55 19.43
C ILE A 219 -12.36 -0.65 19.07
N ASN A 220 -12.70 -0.49 17.79
CA ASN A 220 -13.84 0.31 17.36
C ASN A 220 -15.17 -0.27 17.86
N ILE A 221 -15.36 -1.59 17.78
CA ILE A 221 -16.59 -2.24 18.25
C ILE A 221 -16.72 -2.07 19.78
N VAL A 222 -15.67 -2.44 20.53
CA VAL A 222 -15.71 -2.38 22.01
C VAL A 222 -15.80 -0.94 22.50
N GLY A 223 -14.95 -0.05 21.98
CA GLY A 223 -14.92 1.36 22.33
C GLY A 223 -16.21 2.08 21.96
N GLY A 224 -16.74 1.81 20.75
CA GLY A 224 -18.00 2.40 20.29
C GLY A 224 -19.20 1.96 21.13
N LEU A 225 -19.26 0.69 21.53
CA LEU A 225 -20.30 0.21 22.45
C LEU A 225 -20.18 0.85 23.83
N ILE A 226 -18.97 0.94 24.40
CA ILE A 226 -18.77 1.57 25.71
C ILE A 226 -19.17 3.04 25.68
N ILE A 227 -18.67 3.81 24.71
CA ILE A 227 -18.97 5.24 24.58
C ILE A 227 -20.45 5.43 24.28
N GLY A 228 -21.03 4.63 23.39
CA GLY A 228 -22.45 4.69 23.05
C GLY A 228 -23.37 4.38 24.23
N LEU A 229 -23.00 3.45 25.12
CA LEU A 229 -23.77 3.13 26.33
C LEU A 229 -23.60 4.15 27.45
N ILE A 230 -22.48 4.86 27.51
CA ILE A 230 -22.20 5.90 28.52
C ILE A 230 -22.74 7.27 28.09
N ALA A 231 -22.73 7.56 26.79
CA ALA A 231 -23.19 8.81 26.21
C ALA A 231 -24.70 8.81 25.86
N ALA A 232 -25.35 7.65 25.88
CA ALA A 232 -26.82 7.49 25.81
C ALA A 232 -27.47 7.66 27.18
#